data_AF-A0A3D4EWU7-F1
#
_entry.id   AF-A0A3D4EWU7-F1
#
_cell.length_a   1.000
_cell.length_b   1.000
_cell.length_c   1.000
_cell.angle_alpha   90.00
_cell.angle_beta   90.00
_cell.angle_gamma   90.00
#
_symmetry.space_group_name_H-M   'P 1'
#
loop_
_entity.id
_entity.type
_entity.pdbx_description
1 polymer ?
#
loop_
_entity_poly.entity_id
_entity_poly.type
_entity_poly.pdbx_seq_one_letter_code
_entity_poly.pdbx_strand_id
1 'polypeptide(L)'
;MKHSLLFILLSTPLLAASYKVEDIKFPPSVPPEVGGIDFAPDGTLFVVLRRGDVMRATPAADPTQWKWKLFATGFHNGCGIDAVSRDKVRVTQMADFTEAADTNNDGIADQYRIFAAGWGLSGNYHETNTIAEDGKGGYYIAIGTASHNGPTAEHTLGEYSKFGRRGRNFASVKWRGCTLYCDSKGNLSPFCFGFRMHNGIHQDS
;
A
#
# COMPACT_ATOMS: atom_id res chain seq x y z
N MET A 1 -8.08 3.29 74.70
CA MET A 1 -7.91 4.03 73.44
C MET A 1 -8.02 3.05 72.27
N LYS A 2 -9.16 3.01 71.56
CA LYS A 2 -9.35 2.18 70.37
C LYS A 2 -9.30 3.10 69.15
N HIS A 3 -8.25 3.00 68.36
CA HIS A 3 -8.12 3.75 67.10
C HIS A 3 -8.89 2.98 66.01
N SER A 4 -9.97 3.55 65.50
CA SER A 4 -10.62 3.06 64.28
C SER A 4 -9.85 3.61 63.08
N LEU A 5 -9.26 2.72 62.28
CA LEU A 5 -8.70 3.05 60.98
C LEU A 5 -9.86 3.13 59.96
N LEU A 6 -10.09 4.32 59.41
CA LEU A 6 -10.98 4.52 58.28
C LEU A 6 -10.21 4.21 56.99
N PHE A 7 -10.54 3.10 56.32
CA PHE A 7 -10.03 2.81 54.98
C PHE A 7 -10.84 3.59 53.95
N ILE A 8 -10.23 4.59 53.33
CA ILE A 8 -10.78 5.24 52.14
C ILE A 8 -10.37 4.38 50.95
N LEU A 9 -11.34 3.64 50.38
CA LEU A 9 -11.20 3.01 49.07
C LEU A 9 -11.26 4.11 48.00
N LEU A 10 -10.11 4.54 47.48
CA LEU A 10 -10.06 5.25 46.22
C LEU A 10 -10.39 4.25 45.11
N SER A 11 -11.64 4.25 44.63
CA SER A 11 -11.98 3.63 43.35
C SER A 11 -11.46 4.54 42.24
N THR A 12 -10.29 4.25 41.69
CA THR A 12 -9.91 4.81 40.39
C THR A 12 -10.89 4.26 39.34
N PRO A 13 -11.58 5.12 38.57
CA PRO A 13 -12.39 4.63 37.46
C PRO A 13 -11.41 4.04 36.45
N LEU A 14 -11.50 2.72 36.25
CA LEU A 14 -10.80 2.06 35.16
C LEU A 14 -11.41 2.64 33.87
N LEU A 15 -10.74 3.61 33.26
CA LEU A 15 -11.15 4.17 31.97
C LEU A 15 -11.23 3.00 30.98
N ALA A 16 -12.43 2.66 30.53
CA ALA A 16 -12.62 1.70 29.45
C ALA A 16 -11.79 2.19 28.25
N ALA A 17 -11.06 1.28 27.62
CA ALA A 17 -10.24 1.62 26.46
C ALA A 17 -11.10 2.28 25.37
N SER A 18 -10.65 3.41 24.81
CA SER A 18 -11.40 4.14 23.78
C SER A 18 -11.50 3.38 22.45
N TYR A 19 -10.71 2.32 22.27
CA TYR A 19 -10.74 1.43 21.12
C TYR A 19 -10.33 0.00 21.55
N LYS A 20 -10.75 -0.98 20.74
CA LYS A 20 -10.34 -2.38 20.85
C LYS A 20 -9.32 -2.68 19.75
N VAL A 21 -8.22 -3.33 20.12
CA VAL A 21 -7.23 -3.84 19.16
C VAL A 21 -7.43 -5.34 19.03
N GLU A 22 -7.61 -5.81 17.81
CA GLU A 22 -7.83 -7.21 17.50
C GLU A 22 -6.81 -7.70 16.48
N ASP A 23 -6.38 -8.96 16.64
CA ASP A 23 -5.37 -9.58 15.79
C ASP A 23 -6.06 -10.51 14.79
N ILE A 24 -6.16 -10.05 13.54
CA ILE A 24 -6.76 -10.81 12.44
C ILE A 24 -5.64 -11.60 11.77
N LYS A 25 -5.66 -12.91 11.94
CA LYS A 25 -4.61 -13.79 11.40
C LYS A 25 -4.82 -14.06 9.92
N PHE A 26 -3.76 -13.89 9.13
CA PHE A 26 -3.66 -14.50 7.81
C PHE A 26 -3.52 -16.04 7.93
N PRO A 27 -3.84 -16.79 6.86
CA PRO A 27 -3.52 -18.21 6.81
C PRO A 27 -2.03 -18.47 7.10
N PRO A 28 -1.64 -19.57 7.77
CA PRO A 28 -0.25 -19.81 8.16
C PRO A 28 0.77 -19.80 7.01
N SER A 29 0.34 -20.09 5.79
CA SER A 29 1.18 -20.07 4.58
C SER A 29 1.39 -18.68 3.99
N VAL A 30 0.72 -17.65 4.52
CA VAL A 30 0.73 -16.28 4.00
C VAL A 30 1.47 -15.38 4.99
N PRO A 31 2.71 -14.95 4.67
CA PRO A 31 3.45 -14.02 5.50
C PRO A 31 2.71 -12.66 5.58
N PRO A 32 2.52 -12.08 6.77
CA PRO A 32 1.82 -10.81 6.95
C PRO A 32 2.69 -9.59 6.58
N GLU A 33 3.37 -9.66 5.44
CA GLU A 33 4.20 -8.57 4.90
C GLU A 33 3.29 -7.58 4.15
N VAL A 34 2.44 -6.83 4.87
CA VAL A 34 1.45 -5.91 4.28
C VAL A 34 2.14 -4.71 3.62
N GLY A 35 1.80 -4.47 2.35
CA GLY A 35 2.24 -3.29 1.59
C GLY A 35 1.16 -2.20 1.50
N GLY A 36 -0.11 -2.58 1.56
CA GLY A 36 -1.24 -1.64 1.51
C GLY A 36 -2.56 -2.37 1.75
N ILE A 37 -3.57 -1.62 2.19
CA ILE A 37 -4.92 -2.12 2.44
C ILE A 37 -5.93 -1.11 1.93
N ASP A 38 -7.08 -1.59 1.45
CA ASP A 38 -8.21 -0.74 1.13
C ASP A 38 -9.53 -1.52 1.16
N PHE A 39 -10.64 -0.81 1.33
CA PHE A 39 -11.99 -1.36 1.35
C PHE A 39 -12.73 -1.05 0.05
N ALA A 40 -13.26 -2.09 -0.58
CA ALA A 40 -14.21 -1.88 -1.66
C ALA A 40 -15.51 -1.25 -1.14
N PRO A 41 -16.31 -0.59 -2.00
CA PRO A 41 -17.59 0.01 -1.61
C PRO A 41 -18.59 -0.96 -0.95
N ASP A 42 -18.47 -2.27 -1.18
CA ASP A 42 -19.31 -3.29 -0.54
C ASP A 42 -18.80 -3.74 0.84
N GLY A 43 -17.69 -3.17 1.32
CA GLY A 43 -17.05 -3.50 2.58
C GLY A 43 -16.04 -4.65 2.51
N THR A 44 -15.77 -5.22 1.32
CA THR A 44 -14.71 -6.22 1.16
C THR A 44 -13.35 -5.58 1.41
N LEU A 45 -12.56 -6.15 2.33
CA LEU A 45 -11.18 -5.73 2.56
C LEU A 45 -10.26 -6.41 1.54
N PHE A 46 -9.39 -5.62 0.91
CA PHE A 46 -8.26 -6.11 0.13
C PHE A 46 -6.95 -5.72 0.81
N VAL A 47 -5.99 -6.64 0.76
CA VAL A 47 -4.64 -6.45 1.33
C VAL A 47 -3.62 -6.89 0.30
N VAL A 48 -2.81 -5.95 -0.20
CA VAL A 48 -1.64 -6.26 -1.01
C VAL A 48 -0.47 -6.60 -0.10
N LEU A 49 0.19 -7.72 -0.40
CA LEU A 49 1.35 -8.21 0.30
C LEU A 49 2.61 -7.95 -0.52
N ARG A 50 3.71 -7.71 0.19
CA ARG A 50 5.05 -7.49 -0.37
C ARG A 50 5.50 -8.60 -1.31
N ARG A 51 5.06 -9.83 -1.08
CA ARG A 51 5.38 -11.00 -1.92
C ARG A 51 4.54 -11.10 -3.21
N GLY A 52 3.63 -10.15 -3.42
CA GLY A 52 2.92 -9.96 -4.68
C GLY A 52 1.52 -10.52 -4.73
N ASP A 53 1.03 -11.10 -3.63
CA ASP A 53 -0.35 -11.56 -3.51
C ASP A 53 -1.26 -10.42 -3.02
N VAL A 54 -2.49 -10.39 -3.54
CA VAL A 54 -3.60 -9.62 -2.99
C VAL A 54 -4.56 -10.59 -2.35
N MET A 55 -4.69 -10.50 -1.03
CA MET A 55 -5.65 -11.26 -0.25
C MET A 55 -6.93 -10.44 -0.08
N ARG A 56 -8.08 -11.09 -0.09
CA ARG A 56 -9.36 -10.45 0.25
C ARG A 56 -10.13 -11.22 1.31
N ALA A 57 -10.90 -10.48 2.10
CA ALA A 57 -11.84 -11.04 3.07
C ALA A 57 -13.01 -10.08 3.30
N THR A 58 -14.19 -10.62 3.59
CA THR A 58 -15.28 -9.82 4.16
C THR A 58 -15.05 -9.71 5.67
N PRO A 59 -15.08 -8.50 6.25
CA PRO A 59 -14.91 -8.32 7.69
C PRO A 59 -15.92 -9.13 8.49
N ALA A 60 -15.44 -9.82 9.53
CA ALA A 60 -16.26 -10.52 10.51
C ALA A 60 -16.06 -9.89 11.90
N ALA A 61 -17.13 -9.86 12.71
CA ALA A 61 -17.08 -9.31 14.07
C ALA A 61 -16.16 -10.13 14.99
N ASP A 62 -16.06 -11.44 14.77
CA ASP A 62 -15.09 -12.31 15.44
C ASP A 62 -13.81 -12.40 14.57
N PRO A 63 -12.64 -11.96 15.08
CA PRO A 63 -11.37 -12.02 14.36
C PRO A 63 -10.97 -13.42 13.89
N THR A 64 -11.46 -14.47 14.55
CA THR A 64 -11.18 -15.87 14.19
C THR A 64 -12.01 -16.37 13.00
N GLN A 65 -13.06 -15.64 12.64
CA GLN A 65 -13.99 -16.01 11.56
C GLN A 65 -13.65 -15.37 10.21
N TRP A 66 -12.60 -14.55 10.14
CA TRP A 66 -12.14 -13.97 8.88
C TRP A 66 -11.74 -15.07 7.89
N LYS A 67 -12.35 -15.06 6.70
CA LYS A 67 -12.10 -16.02 5.63
C LYS A 67 -11.31 -15.36 4.50
N TRP A 68 -9.99 -15.43 4.62
CA TRP A 68 -9.09 -14.95 3.59
C TRP A 68 -9.13 -15.81 2.32
N LYS A 69 -9.15 -15.16 1.17
CA LYS A 69 -9.00 -15.77 -0.15
C LYS A 69 -7.94 -15.02 -0.94
N LEU A 70 -7.15 -15.74 -1.74
CA LEU A 70 -6.31 -15.12 -2.75
C LEU A 70 -7.22 -14.50 -3.83
N PHE A 71 -7.00 -13.24 -4.17
CA PHE A 71 -7.71 -12.55 -5.24
C PHE A 71 -6.83 -12.38 -6.48
N ALA A 72 -5.62 -11.86 -6.32
CA ALA A 72 -4.69 -11.60 -7.42
C ALA A 72 -3.25 -11.92 -7.00
N THR A 73 -2.35 -12.14 -7.95
CA THR A 73 -0.93 -12.43 -7.66
C THR A 73 0.00 -11.85 -8.74
N GLY A 74 1.30 -11.77 -8.45
CA GLY A 74 2.33 -11.34 -9.39
C GLY A 74 2.78 -9.88 -9.27
N PHE A 75 2.36 -9.15 -8.23
CA PHE A 75 2.78 -7.76 -8.03
C PHE A 75 4.20 -7.66 -7.45
N HIS A 76 5.08 -6.93 -8.12
CA HIS A 76 6.45 -6.73 -7.65
C HIS A 76 6.50 -5.68 -6.52
N ASN A 77 6.50 -6.18 -5.28
CA ASN A 77 6.60 -5.36 -4.06
C ASN A 77 5.51 -4.27 -4.03
N GLY A 78 4.25 -4.70 -4.08
CA GLY A 78 3.09 -3.80 -4.08
C GLY A 78 2.96 -3.00 -2.79
N CYS A 79 2.76 -1.69 -2.88
CA CYS A 79 2.80 -0.76 -1.74
C CYS A 79 1.73 0.36 -1.78
N GLY A 80 0.83 0.30 -2.76
CA GLY A 80 -0.39 1.11 -2.83
C GLY A 80 -1.49 0.27 -3.43
N ILE A 81 -2.72 0.44 -2.94
CA ILE A 81 -3.89 -0.29 -3.40
C ILE A 81 -5.11 0.62 -3.38
N ASP A 82 -5.94 0.49 -4.40
CA ASP A 82 -7.30 1.01 -4.50
C ASP A 82 -8.23 -0.16 -4.80
N ALA A 83 -9.18 -0.40 -3.91
CA ALA A 83 -10.20 -1.42 -4.01
C ALA A 83 -11.42 -0.90 -4.79
N VAL A 84 -11.25 -0.66 -6.10
CA VAL A 84 -12.28 -0.12 -7.01
C VAL A 84 -13.64 -0.81 -6.86
N SER A 85 -13.65 -2.13 -6.69
CA SER A 85 -14.85 -2.91 -6.40
C SER A 85 -14.49 -4.27 -5.80
N ARG A 86 -15.51 -5.06 -5.44
CA ARG A 86 -15.33 -6.45 -4.99
C ARG A 86 -14.64 -7.38 -5.99
N ASP A 87 -14.63 -7.01 -7.27
CA ASP A 87 -14.11 -7.80 -8.39
C ASP A 87 -12.96 -7.07 -9.11
N LYS A 88 -12.46 -5.96 -8.57
CA LYS A 88 -11.39 -5.17 -9.20
C LYS A 88 -10.58 -4.37 -8.20
N VAL A 89 -9.26 -4.46 -8.31
CA VAL A 89 -8.31 -3.62 -7.57
C VAL A 89 -7.34 -2.94 -8.54
N ARG A 90 -6.74 -1.84 -8.10
CA ARG A 90 -5.54 -1.28 -8.71
C ARG A 90 -4.44 -1.29 -7.68
N VAL A 91 -3.26 -1.76 -8.06
CA VAL A 91 -2.11 -1.90 -7.17
C VAL A 91 -0.90 -1.23 -7.79
N THR A 92 -0.28 -0.30 -7.06
CA THR A 92 1.03 0.20 -7.46
C THR A 92 2.10 -0.81 -7.06
N GLN A 93 2.93 -1.17 -8.04
CA GLN A 93 4.13 -1.97 -7.89
C GLN A 93 5.33 -1.14 -8.36
N MET A 94 6.55 -1.63 -8.16
CA MET A 94 7.75 -0.80 -8.38
C MET A 94 7.83 -0.11 -9.76
N ALA A 95 7.34 -0.76 -10.81
CA ALA A 95 7.43 -0.29 -12.20
C ALA A 95 6.20 0.49 -12.70
N ASP A 96 4.99 0.18 -12.18
CA ASP A 96 3.73 0.64 -12.74
C ASP A 96 2.56 0.58 -11.74
N PHE A 97 1.40 1.07 -12.18
CA PHE A 97 0.12 0.97 -11.52
C PHE A 97 -0.74 0.00 -12.33
N THR A 98 -0.96 -1.20 -11.81
CA THR A 98 -1.65 -2.28 -12.53
C THR A 98 -3.04 -2.51 -11.95
N GLU A 99 -4.04 -2.56 -12.83
CA GLU A 99 -5.41 -2.98 -12.54
C GLU A 99 -5.51 -4.51 -12.69
N ALA A 100 -6.06 -5.17 -11.70
CA ALA A 100 -6.40 -6.60 -11.72
C ALA A 100 -7.91 -6.77 -11.52
N ALA A 101 -8.56 -7.52 -12.40
CA ALA A 101 -10.00 -7.69 -12.43
C ALA A 101 -10.40 -9.17 -12.57
N ASP A 102 -11.41 -9.57 -11.82
CA ASP A 102 -12.18 -10.80 -12.01
C ASP A 102 -13.30 -10.50 -13.02
N THR A 103 -13.25 -11.14 -14.18
CA THR A 103 -14.18 -10.93 -15.30
C THR A 103 -15.17 -12.08 -15.47
N ASN A 104 -14.95 -13.20 -14.76
CA ASN A 104 -15.78 -14.40 -14.85
C ASN A 104 -16.58 -14.67 -13.54
N ASN A 105 -16.37 -13.88 -12.50
CA ASN A 105 -16.97 -13.96 -11.16
C ASN A 105 -16.61 -15.23 -10.37
N ASP A 106 -15.48 -15.88 -10.65
CA ASP A 106 -14.99 -17.03 -9.85
C ASP A 106 -14.29 -16.60 -8.55
N GLY A 107 -14.03 -15.30 -8.43
CA GLY A 107 -13.45 -14.68 -7.27
C GLY A 107 -11.93 -14.50 -7.31
N ILE A 108 -11.31 -14.73 -8.47
CA ILE A 108 -9.88 -14.58 -8.73
C ILE A 108 -9.72 -13.66 -9.95
N ALA A 109 -8.79 -12.72 -9.90
CA ALA A 109 -8.50 -11.86 -11.02
C ALA A 109 -7.87 -12.64 -12.19
N ASP A 110 -8.54 -12.61 -13.34
CA ASP A 110 -8.10 -13.23 -14.60
C ASP A 110 -7.58 -12.21 -15.63
N GLN A 111 -7.82 -10.91 -15.42
CA GLN A 111 -7.35 -9.85 -16.30
C GLN A 111 -6.42 -8.88 -15.57
N TYR A 112 -5.28 -8.57 -16.18
CA TYR A 112 -4.30 -7.59 -15.70
C TYR A 112 -4.02 -6.55 -16.78
N ARG A 113 -4.11 -5.27 -16.41
CA ARG A 113 -3.86 -4.14 -17.32
C ARG A 113 -3.04 -3.08 -16.61
N ILE A 114 -1.97 -2.64 -17.25
CA ILE A 114 -1.23 -1.46 -16.80
C ILE A 114 -2.15 -0.24 -16.96
N PHE A 115 -2.57 0.34 -15.84
CA PHE A 115 -3.39 1.55 -15.81
C PHE A 115 -2.53 2.80 -16.00
N ALA A 116 -1.38 2.87 -15.32
CA ALA A 116 -0.41 3.95 -15.50
C ALA A 116 1.01 3.42 -15.36
N ALA A 117 1.95 3.95 -16.15
CA ALA A 117 3.36 3.58 -16.09
C ALA A 117 4.26 4.70 -16.64
N GLY A 118 5.57 4.57 -16.47
CA GLY A 118 6.55 5.43 -17.13
C GLY A 118 7.40 6.29 -16.19
N TRP A 119 7.37 6.05 -14.89
CA TRP A 119 8.29 6.64 -13.90
C TRP A 119 9.61 5.88 -13.76
N GLY A 120 9.96 5.04 -14.73
CA GLY A 120 11.20 4.26 -14.78
C GLY A 120 11.41 3.32 -13.58
N LEU A 121 12.51 2.58 -13.56
CA LEU A 121 12.92 1.72 -12.45
C LEU A 121 14.40 1.35 -12.61
N SER A 122 15.23 1.62 -11.62
CA SER A 122 16.66 1.25 -11.66
C SER A 122 16.93 -0.18 -11.17
N GLY A 123 15.92 -0.85 -10.61
CA GLY A 123 16.02 -2.17 -9.98
C GLY A 123 16.51 -2.10 -8.53
N ASN A 124 16.51 -0.91 -7.92
CA ASN A 124 16.93 -0.73 -6.55
C ASN A 124 15.79 -1.06 -5.59
N TYR A 125 16.06 -1.83 -4.54
CA TYR A 125 15.03 -2.30 -3.58
C TYR A 125 14.22 -1.18 -2.92
N HIS A 126 14.77 0.03 -2.90
CA HIS A 126 14.22 1.17 -2.20
C HIS A 126 13.24 1.96 -3.09
N GLU A 127 13.06 1.60 -4.35
CA GLU A 127 12.21 2.29 -5.33
C GLU A 127 10.70 1.97 -5.20
N THR A 128 10.19 1.95 -3.96
CA THR A 128 8.77 1.73 -3.64
C THR A 128 7.89 2.94 -4.00
N ASN A 129 6.58 2.73 -3.94
CA ASN A 129 5.57 3.76 -4.18
C ASN A 129 4.31 3.51 -3.36
N THR A 130 3.48 4.54 -3.22
CA THR A 130 2.17 4.45 -2.54
C THR A 130 1.21 5.46 -3.18
N ILE A 131 -0.08 5.39 -2.87
CA ILE A 131 -1.12 6.20 -3.53
C ILE A 131 -2.05 6.89 -2.53
N ALA A 132 -2.66 7.96 -2.99
CA ALA A 132 -3.90 8.52 -2.45
C ALA A 132 -4.82 8.86 -3.62
N GLU A 133 -6.11 8.54 -3.51
CA GLU A 133 -7.11 9.01 -4.47
C GLU A 133 -7.25 10.53 -4.41
N ASP A 134 -7.62 11.15 -5.53
CA ASP A 134 -7.90 12.59 -5.61
C ASP A 134 -9.38 12.96 -5.36
N GLY A 135 -10.23 11.96 -5.11
CA GLY A 135 -11.68 12.08 -4.95
C GLY A 135 -12.47 12.34 -6.25
N LYS A 136 -11.82 12.33 -7.41
CA LYS A 136 -12.37 12.62 -8.74
C LYS A 136 -12.04 11.51 -9.76
N GLY A 137 -11.59 10.36 -9.25
CA GLY A 137 -11.21 9.19 -10.04
C GLY A 137 -9.75 9.19 -10.53
N GLY A 138 -8.95 10.18 -10.12
CA GLY A 138 -7.51 10.23 -10.28
C GLY A 138 -6.76 9.90 -8.98
N TYR A 139 -5.44 10.01 -9.03
CA TYR A 139 -4.55 9.61 -7.93
C TYR A 139 -3.35 10.54 -7.80
N TYR A 140 -2.85 10.68 -6.59
CA TYR A 140 -1.47 11.03 -6.32
C TYR A 140 -0.67 9.75 -6.12
N ILE A 141 0.47 9.62 -6.81
CA ILE A 141 1.38 8.47 -6.72
C ILE A 141 2.73 8.96 -6.20
N ALA A 142 3.08 8.57 -4.99
CA ALA A 142 4.27 9.04 -4.31
C ALA A 142 5.44 8.07 -4.55
N ILE A 143 6.48 8.51 -5.27
CA ILE A 143 7.52 7.62 -5.80
C ILE A 143 8.85 7.80 -5.07
N GLY A 144 9.37 6.70 -4.53
CA GLY A 144 10.63 6.66 -3.79
C GLY A 144 11.89 6.78 -4.64
N THR A 145 12.94 7.34 -4.03
CA THR A 145 14.33 7.36 -4.55
C THR A 145 15.06 6.03 -4.35
N ALA A 146 16.01 5.71 -5.24
CA ALA A 146 16.91 4.58 -5.05
C ALA A 146 17.88 4.83 -3.87
N SER A 147 18.34 3.77 -3.20
CA SER A 147 19.32 3.82 -2.11
C SER A 147 20.72 3.50 -2.59
N HIS A 148 21.73 4.25 -2.15
CA HIS A 148 23.14 4.01 -2.51
C HIS A 148 23.63 2.59 -2.17
N ASN A 149 23.06 1.96 -1.13
CA ASN A 149 23.45 0.60 -0.72
C ASN A 149 22.66 -0.49 -1.45
N GLY A 150 21.68 -0.11 -2.27
CA GLY A 150 20.94 -1.05 -3.09
C GLY A 150 21.59 -1.27 -4.44
N PRO A 151 21.22 -2.36 -5.13
CA PRO A 151 21.72 -2.64 -6.46
C PRO A 151 21.22 -1.59 -7.46
N THR A 152 21.88 -1.57 -8.60
CA THR A 152 21.32 -1.02 -9.84
C THR A 152 21.35 -2.17 -10.83
N ALA A 153 20.20 -2.51 -11.37
CA ALA A 153 20.09 -3.58 -12.36
C ALA A 153 20.87 -3.22 -13.62
N GLU A 154 21.36 -4.25 -14.32
CA GLU A 154 21.99 -4.09 -15.63
C GLU A 154 21.03 -3.44 -16.63
N HIS A 155 19.75 -3.85 -16.57
CA HIS A 155 18.69 -3.29 -17.39
C HIS A 155 17.73 -2.49 -16.51
N THR A 156 17.63 -1.20 -16.81
CA THR A 156 16.69 -0.29 -16.14
C THR A 156 15.45 -0.09 -17.00
N LEU A 157 14.31 0.12 -16.35
CA LEU A 157 13.14 0.63 -17.04
C LEU A 157 13.33 2.14 -17.25
N GLY A 158 13.45 2.55 -18.50
CA GLY A 158 13.76 3.94 -18.88
C GLY A 158 15.25 4.26 -18.88
N GLU A 159 15.58 5.51 -19.22
CA GLU A 159 16.95 5.99 -19.34
C GLU A 159 17.62 6.17 -17.98
N TYR A 160 18.81 5.58 -17.82
CA TYR A 160 19.63 5.72 -16.62
C TYR A 160 20.60 6.90 -16.74
N SER A 161 20.51 7.83 -15.80
CA SER A 161 21.43 8.96 -15.67
C SER A 161 22.44 8.72 -14.55
N LYS A 162 23.73 8.64 -14.92
CA LYS A 162 24.83 8.62 -13.94
C LYS A 162 24.88 9.90 -13.09
N PHE A 163 24.45 11.04 -13.65
CA PHE A 163 24.37 12.29 -12.92
C PHE A 163 23.35 12.23 -11.78
N GLY A 164 22.25 11.49 -11.99
CA GLY A 164 21.21 11.27 -10.99
C GLY A 164 21.67 10.45 -9.79
N ARG A 165 22.78 9.69 -9.90
CA ARG A 165 23.36 8.87 -8.82
C ARG A 165 24.23 9.69 -7.86
N ARG A 166 23.65 10.70 -7.21
CA ARG A 166 24.33 11.56 -6.23
C ARG A 166 23.73 11.37 -4.84
N GLY A 167 24.60 11.35 -3.83
CA GLY A 167 24.19 11.29 -2.42
C GLY A 167 23.75 9.90 -1.93
N ARG A 168 23.20 9.88 -0.72
CA ARG A 168 22.81 8.64 -0.01
C ARG A 168 21.60 7.95 -0.63
N ASN A 169 20.65 8.74 -1.13
CA ASN A 169 19.50 8.30 -1.91
C ASN A 169 19.47 9.15 -3.18
N PHE A 170 19.04 8.58 -4.29
CA PHE A 170 19.33 9.14 -5.60
C PHE A 170 18.22 8.88 -6.63
N ALA A 171 18.25 9.65 -7.72
CA ALA A 171 17.23 9.66 -8.76
C ALA A 171 17.87 9.46 -10.15
N SER A 172 18.33 8.23 -10.42
CA SER A 172 19.00 7.91 -11.69
C SER A 172 18.06 7.53 -12.81
N VAL A 173 16.77 7.33 -12.54
CA VAL A 173 15.73 7.13 -13.56
C VAL A 173 14.63 8.16 -13.34
N LYS A 174 13.76 8.30 -14.35
CA LYS A 174 12.71 9.33 -14.42
C LYS A 174 11.89 9.38 -13.11
N TRP A 175 11.56 10.59 -12.65
CA TRP A 175 10.58 10.84 -11.57
C TRP A 175 10.82 10.15 -10.20
N ARG A 176 12.03 9.71 -9.91
CA ARG A 176 12.38 9.24 -8.56
C ARG A 176 12.42 10.40 -7.57
N GLY A 177 11.76 10.23 -6.42
CA GLY A 177 11.58 11.30 -5.42
C GLY A 177 10.52 12.34 -5.81
N CYS A 178 9.63 11.98 -6.72
CA CYS A 178 8.51 12.79 -7.18
C CYS A 178 7.19 12.20 -6.69
N THR A 179 6.22 13.06 -6.39
CA THR A 179 4.81 12.69 -6.36
C THR A 179 4.23 13.05 -7.72
N LEU A 180 3.63 12.08 -8.39
CA LEU A 180 2.93 12.26 -9.65
C LEU A 180 1.44 12.46 -9.39
N TYR A 181 0.79 13.25 -10.24
CA TYR A 181 -0.64 13.20 -10.44
C TYR A 181 -0.95 12.25 -11.61
N CYS A 182 -1.88 11.33 -11.39
CA CYS A 182 -2.42 10.40 -12.36
C CYS A 182 -3.89 10.73 -12.58
N ASP A 183 -4.28 11.11 -13.80
CA ASP A 183 -5.70 11.35 -14.10
C ASP A 183 -6.50 10.04 -14.18
N SER A 184 -7.82 10.14 -14.30
CA SER A 184 -8.73 8.98 -14.40
C SER A 184 -8.53 8.11 -15.64
N LYS A 185 -7.69 8.53 -16.59
CA LYS A 185 -7.33 7.79 -17.79
C LYS A 185 -5.94 7.16 -17.71
N GLY A 186 -5.21 7.38 -16.61
CA GLY A 186 -3.86 6.85 -16.40
C GLY A 186 -2.74 7.76 -16.91
N ASN A 187 -3.03 9.01 -17.29
CA ASN A 187 -1.99 9.95 -17.73
C ASN A 187 -1.25 10.53 -16.54
N LEU A 188 0.07 10.55 -16.62
CA LEU A 188 0.95 10.98 -15.53
C LEU A 188 1.51 12.38 -15.78
N SER A 189 1.47 13.21 -14.75
CA SER A 189 2.16 14.51 -14.70
C SER A 189 2.85 14.69 -13.35
N PRO A 190 4.01 15.36 -13.29
CA PRO A 190 4.64 15.68 -12.01
C PRO A 190 3.78 16.65 -11.19
N PHE A 191 3.57 16.33 -9.90
CA PHE A 191 2.87 17.22 -8.97
C PHE A 191 3.86 17.99 -8.10
N CYS A 192 4.79 17.29 -7.44
CA CYS A 192 5.86 17.90 -6.66
C CYS A 192 7.10 16.99 -6.53
N PHE A 193 8.23 17.57 -6.12
CA PHE A 193 9.54 16.90 -6.04
C PHE A 193 10.21 17.15 -4.68
N GLY A 194 11.26 16.38 -4.38
CA GLY A 194 12.12 16.60 -3.21
C GLY A 194 11.96 15.57 -2.11
N PHE A 195 11.27 14.46 -2.38
CA PHE A 195 11.03 13.42 -1.40
C PHE A 195 12.07 12.32 -1.46
N ARG A 196 12.39 11.76 -0.29
CA ARG A 196 13.25 10.59 -0.19
C ARG A 196 12.46 9.31 -0.42
N MET A 197 11.57 8.98 0.52
CA MET A 197 10.75 7.77 0.60
C MET A 197 9.38 8.14 1.13
N HIS A 198 8.33 7.67 0.47
CA HIS A 198 6.96 7.80 0.95
C HIS A 198 6.54 6.46 1.55
N ASN A 199 6.20 6.46 2.84
CA ASN A 199 5.67 5.29 3.53
C ASN A 199 4.13 5.35 3.66
N GLY A 200 3.51 6.34 3.02
CA GLY A 200 2.07 6.60 3.04
C GLY A 200 1.81 8.03 2.57
N ILE A 201 0.71 8.22 1.85
CA ILE A 201 0.12 9.54 1.56
C ILE A 201 -1.39 9.42 1.72
N HIS A 202 -2.03 10.52 2.13
CA HIS A 202 -3.48 10.57 2.26
C HIS A 202 -3.95 12.00 1.96
N GLN A 203 -5.13 12.12 1.37
CA GLN A 203 -5.79 13.39 1.18
C GLN A 203 -6.74 13.63 2.36
N ASP A 204 -6.52 14.72 3.09
CA ASP A 204 -7.44 15.14 4.15
C ASP A 204 -8.78 15.62 3.55
N SER A 205 -9.86 15.41 4.30
CA SER A 205 -11.26 15.70 3.90
C SER A 205 -11.65 17.15 4.10
#